data_AF-A0A838Y9R2-F1
#
_entry.id   AF-A0A838Y9R2-F1
#
_cell.length_a   1.000
_cell.length_b   1.000
_cell.length_c   1.000
_cell.angle_alpha   90.00
_cell.angle_beta   90.00
_cell.angle_gamma   90.00
#
_symmetry.space_group_name_H-M   'P 1'
#
loop_
_entity.id
_entity.type
_entity.pdbx_description
1 polymer ?
#
loop_
_entity_poly.entity_id
_entity_poly.type
_entity_poly.pdbx_seq_one_letter_code
_entity_poly.pdbx_strand_id
1 'polypeptide(L)'
;MKIINLLIVCTMLVFSCHISSAFEVLNGEIIEITGPDDLELDPSSTVLAVDVFGNGDSVINDVEFFTDRAGLGAQVTSEGIVEKDGVSITTTATNTIDNWANAQTFTGSDADSAFNLSEVMRDIRWSPAPTPLTIDIAGLNSGGIYNLKLLFNEGADRDRGWDIASNGEIIVDNITSEGGDGSWSPENTFVYSGELTADEDGNIAIEMRNDIGGEPQISSDGNPILQGIVLSANQPKSIISFVGPLTDDESSGISPDNDYTHTISGGGVESVNGVDFDLLNANTTPDDFFWDVSSVKNQIDDNNGTWDVGVSGVTGSGLLGLLGSFTFNTDGSVGSNQTFTLSGLTPGQYYELRLFCRKWDNSTQRQQTIEFSSGETVDTVTFSEDHPELEPINMELRDQAYYISYRYTAGEDEELIVKFTVADDEIQGDPGSFHLYGLTNQVSSPPSDLDADGLPDRWEEKLVDNLEDLNGNASGPGPGSGTGDFDGDGLTDLDEYEETKTDPTKADTDGDGLSDAVETNTGTYVSATNTGTDPKNADTDSDGLADGVETNTGELVDEENTGTDPNNADT
;
A
#
# COMPACT_ATOMS: atom_id res chain seq x y z
N MET A 1 28.24 -55.24 -20.31
CA MET A 1 26.90 -55.11 -19.71
C MET A 1 26.58 -53.62 -19.73
N LYS A 2 25.96 -53.13 -20.81
CA LYS A 2 25.52 -51.74 -20.95
C LYS A 2 24.01 -51.77 -20.80
N ILE A 3 23.51 -51.23 -19.69
CA ILE A 3 22.08 -51.05 -19.46
C ILE A 3 21.70 -49.72 -20.11
N ILE A 4 20.86 -49.79 -21.13
CA ILE A 4 20.22 -48.65 -21.78
C ILE A 4 18.92 -48.43 -21.00
N ASN A 5 18.84 -47.34 -20.24
CA ASN A 5 17.56 -46.89 -19.68
C ASN A 5 16.86 -46.02 -20.73
N LEU A 6 15.75 -46.55 -21.23
CA LEU A 6 14.82 -45.91 -22.13
C LEU A 6 13.93 -44.96 -21.30
N LEU A 7 14.14 -43.65 -21.43
CA LEU A 7 13.25 -42.64 -20.85
C LEU A 7 12.01 -42.55 -21.76
N ILE A 8 10.87 -43.03 -21.27
CA ILE A 8 9.57 -42.86 -21.92
C ILE A 8 9.08 -41.46 -21.55
N VAL A 9 9.17 -40.52 -22.48
CA VAL A 9 8.47 -39.23 -22.38
C VAL A 9 7.01 -39.51 -22.72
N CYS A 10 6.16 -39.51 -21.71
CA CYS A 10 4.72 -39.62 -21.86
C CYS A 10 4.20 -38.24 -22.28
N THR A 11 4.14 -37.96 -23.57
CA THR A 11 3.45 -36.76 -24.08
C THR A 11 1.96 -36.95 -23.83
N MET A 12 1.45 -36.34 -22.77
CA MET A 12 0.03 -36.28 -22.48
C MET A 12 -0.60 -35.31 -23.48
N LEU A 13 -1.06 -35.80 -24.64
CA LEU A 13 -1.96 -35.04 -25.50
C LEU A 13 -3.32 -35.00 -24.78
N VAL A 14 -3.57 -33.91 -24.06
CA VAL A 14 -4.91 -33.57 -23.60
C VAL A 14 -5.65 -33.03 -24.82
N PHE A 15 -6.48 -33.86 -25.46
CA PHE A 15 -7.54 -33.33 -26.31
C PHE A 15 -8.59 -32.75 -25.39
N SER A 16 -8.47 -31.46 -25.08
CA SER A 16 -9.61 -30.72 -24.55
C SER A 16 -10.66 -30.70 -25.64
N CYS A 17 -11.81 -31.30 -25.37
CA CYS A 17 -12.98 -31.16 -26.23
C CYS A 17 -13.54 -29.76 -25.96
N HIS A 18 -12.92 -28.72 -26.51
CA HIS A 18 -13.50 -27.39 -26.51
C HIS A 18 -14.79 -27.47 -27.32
N ILE A 19 -15.91 -27.41 -26.62
CA ILE A 19 -17.07 -26.72 -27.17
C ILE A 19 -16.59 -25.28 -27.24
N SER A 20 -16.08 -24.84 -28.40
CA SER A 20 -15.69 -23.45 -28.61
C SER A 20 -16.95 -22.61 -28.38
N SER A 21 -17.03 -21.97 -27.21
CA SER A 21 -17.61 -20.64 -27.15
C SER A 21 -16.74 -19.77 -28.05
N ALA A 22 -17.35 -18.91 -28.84
CA ALA A 22 -16.57 -18.02 -29.69
C ALA A 22 -16.04 -16.80 -28.90
N PHE A 23 -16.56 -16.53 -27.68
CA PHE A 23 -15.93 -15.70 -26.66
C PHE A 23 -14.89 -16.49 -25.86
N GLU A 24 -13.70 -15.92 -25.65
CA GLU A 24 -12.61 -16.48 -24.87
C GLU A 24 -11.79 -15.37 -24.19
N VAL A 25 -11.47 -15.54 -22.90
CA VAL A 25 -10.48 -14.72 -22.21
C VAL A 25 -9.17 -15.49 -22.17
N LEU A 26 -8.13 -14.94 -22.80
CA LEU A 26 -6.82 -15.58 -22.93
C LEU A 26 -5.85 -15.14 -21.83
N ASN A 27 -6.01 -13.91 -21.35
CA ASN A 27 -5.32 -13.37 -20.17
C ASN A 27 -6.29 -12.45 -19.42
N GLY A 28 -6.33 -12.55 -18.10
CA GLY A 28 -7.25 -11.82 -17.23
C GLY A 28 -8.61 -12.49 -17.11
N GLU A 29 -9.62 -11.67 -16.82
CA GLU A 29 -11.00 -12.08 -16.61
C GLU A 29 -11.98 -10.96 -16.97
N ILE A 30 -13.25 -11.32 -17.15
CA ILE A 30 -14.38 -10.39 -17.27
C ILE A 30 -15.28 -10.56 -16.05
N ILE A 31 -15.45 -9.47 -15.30
CA ILE A 31 -16.19 -9.41 -14.05
C ILE A 31 -17.46 -8.60 -14.28
N GLU A 32 -18.60 -9.10 -13.83
CA GLU A 32 -19.82 -8.30 -13.70
C GLU A 32 -19.80 -7.61 -12.34
N ILE A 33 -19.93 -6.29 -12.31
CA ILE A 33 -19.89 -5.51 -11.06
C ILE A 33 -21.27 -4.96 -10.69
N THR A 34 -21.52 -4.90 -9.39
CA THR A 34 -22.70 -4.34 -8.75
C THR A 34 -22.42 -3.02 -8.04
N GLY A 35 -21.14 -2.65 -7.89
CA GLY A 35 -20.73 -1.34 -7.43
C GLY A 35 -19.21 -1.16 -7.32
N PRO A 36 -18.76 -0.10 -6.62
CA PRO A 36 -17.35 0.26 -6.54
C PRO A 36 -16.50 -0.72 -5.73
N ASP A 37 -17.08 -1.42 -4.77
CA ASP A 37 -16.34 -2.37 -3.94
C ASP A 37 -15.88 -3.60 -4.74
N ASP A 38 -16.65 -4.00 -5.76
CA ASP A 38 -16.28 -5.09 -6.68
C ASP A 38 -15.08 -4.72 -7.59
N LEU A 39 -14.64 -3.45 -7.59
CA LEU A 39 -13.44 -3.03 -8.31
C LEU A 39 -12.15 -3.30 -7.54
N GLU A 40 -12.24 -3.65 -6.24
CA GLU A 40 -11.08 -3.97 -5.39
C GLU A 40 -9.97 -2.91 -5.52
N LEU A 41 -10.37 -1.64 -5.38
CA LEU A 41 -9.45 -0.51 -5.54
C LEU A 41 -8.57 -0.37 -4.30
N ASP A 42 -7.26 -0.39 -4.51
CA ASP A 42 -6.26 -0.08 -3.49
C ASP A 42 -5.55 1.24 -3.84
N PRO A 43 -5.74 2.31 -3.05
CA PRO A 43 -5.10 3.61 -3.30
C PRO A 43 -3.58 3.58 -3.19
N SER A 44 -2.99 2.59 -2.51
CA SER A 44 -1.55 2.46 -2.33
C SER A 44 -0.82 1.87 -3.55
N SER A 45 -1.51 1.02 -4.32
CA SER A 45 -1.00 0.40 -5.55
C SER A 45 -1.54 1.04 -6.83
N THR A 46 -2.61 1.83 -6.76
CA THR A 46 -3.16 2.51 -7.93
C THR A 46 -2.19 3.55 -8.48
N VAL A 47 -1.77 3.34 -9.73
CA VAL A 47 -0.87 4.23 -10.47
C VAL A 47 -1.66 5.38 -11.08
N LEU A 48 -2.76 5.06 -11.77
CA LEU A 48 -3.60 6.06 -12.42
C LEU A 48 -5.00 5.50 -12.73
N ALA A 49 -6.05 6.24 -12.38
CA ALA A 49 -7.42 5.94 -12.78
C ALA A 49 -8.00 7.08 -13.63
N VAL A 50 -8.75 6.72 -14.67
CA VAL A 50 -9.27 7.64 -15.68
C VAL A 50 -10.78 7.46 -15.82
N ASP A 51 -11.51 8.56 -15.65
CA ASP A 51 -12.91 8.72 -16.05
C ASP A 51 -12.95 9.11 -17.55
N VAL A 52 -13.23 8.12 -18.40
CA VAL A 52 -13.05 8.24 -19.85
C VAL A 52 -14.18 9.08 -20.44
N PHE A 53 -13.79 10.24 -20.96
CA PHE A 53 -14.67 11.33 -21.33
C PHE A 53 -15.58 11.74 -20.17
N GLY A 54 -15.06 11.78 -18.93
CA GLY A 54 -15.80 12.15 -17.73
C GLY A 54 -16.23 13.62 -17.64
N ASN A 55 -17.15 13.92 -16.73
CA ASN A 55 -17.63 15.29 -16.47
C ASN A 55 -16.78 16.08 -15.45
N GLY A 56 -15.84 15.42 -14.77
CA GLY A 56 -14.93 16.01 -13.80
C GLY A 56 -14.14 14.94 -13.08
N ASP A 57 -13.16 15.35 -12.28
CA ASP A 57 -12.44 14.42 -11.40
C ASP A 57 -13.36 13.97 -10.25
N SER A 58 -13.21 12.73 -9.80
CA SER A 58 -13.99 12.14 -8.71
C SER A 58 -13.14 11.19 -7.86
N VAL A 59 -13.67 10.73 -6.73
CA VAL A 59 -13.01 9.76 -5.85
C VAL A 59 -13.92 8.54 -5.69
N ILE A 60 -13.37 7.35 -5.87
CA ILE A 60 -14.07 6.08 -5.71
C ILE A 60 -13.18 5.18 -4.88
N ASN A 61 -13.63 4.78 -3.68
CA ASN A 61 -12.88 3.96 -2.72
C ASN A 61 -11.45 4.49 -2.54
N ASP A 62 -11.36 5.79 -2.19
CA ASP A 62 -10.11 6.56 -1.98
C ASP A 62 -9.16 6.69 -3.19
N VAL A 63 -9.54 6.16 -4.35
CA VAL A 63 -8.81 6.35 -5.61
C VAL A 63 -9.36 7.55 -6.37
N GLU A 64 -8.48 8.47 -6.76
CA GLU A 64 -8.81 9.59 -7.65
C GLU A 64 -8.96 9.12 -9.10
N PHE A 65 -10.17 9.28 -9.65
CA PHE A 65 -10.46 9.12 -11.07
C PHE A 65 -10.39 10.49 -11.75
N PHE A 66 -9.43 10.65 -12.67
CA PHE A 66 -9.28 11.89 -13.43
C PHE A 66 -10.07 11.81 -14.72
N THR A 67 -10.89 12.83 -15.02
CA THR A 67 -11.49 12.90 -16.36
C THR A 67 -10.40 13.06 -17.40
N ASP A 68 -10.54 12.45 -18.58
CA ASP A 68 -9.64 12.72 -19.73
C ASP A 68 -10.14 13.87 -20.63
N ARG A 69 -11.20 14.58 -20.21
CA ARG A 69 -11.82 15.65 -20.99
C ARG A 69 -11.07 16.96 -20.84
N ALA A 70 -10.66 17.55 -21.97
CA ALA A 70 -9.84 18.76 -21.99
C ALA A 70 -10.49 19.93 -21.24
N GLY A 71 -9.81 20.41 -20.19
CA GLY A 71 -10.21 21.58 -19.42
C GLY A 71 -11.18 21.30 -18.26
N LEU A 72 -11.47 20.02 -17.95
CA LEU A 72 -12.30 19.63 -16.80
C LEU A 72 -11.51 18.95 -15.67
N GLY A 73 -10.47 18.17 -15.99
CA GLY A 73 -9.66 17.46 -14.99
C GLY A 73 -8.33 18.13 -14.69
N ALA A 74 -7.85 17.98 -13.46
CA ALA A 74 -6.62 18.60 -12.96
C ALA A 74 -5.36 18.05 -13.65
N GLN A 75 -5.39 16.78 -14.04
CA GLN A 75 -4.26 16.05 -14.65
C GLN A 75 -4.40 15.88 -16.17
N VAL A 76 -5.31 16.63 -16.81
CA VAL A 76 -5.53 16.56 -18.26
C VAL A 76 -4.56 17.46 -19.01
N THR A 77 -3.68 16.87 -19.80
CA THR A 77 -2.73 17.62 -20.64
C THR A 77 -3.31 17.94 -22.01
N SER A 78 -4.23 17.10 -22.52
CA SER A 78 -4.95 17.25 -23.78
C SER A 78 -6.18 16.34 -23.81
N GLU A 79 -7.08 16.53 -24.76
CA GLU A 79 -8.26 15.67 -24.92
C GLU A 79 -7.86 14.20 -25.06
N GLY A 80 -8.34 13.37 -24.15
CA GLY A 80 -8.00 11.95 -24.09
C GLY A 80 -6.65 11.63 -23.44
N ILE A 81 -5.98 12.58 -22.79
CA ILE A 81 -4.66 12.34 -22.16
C ILE A 81 -4.69 12.81 -20.70
N VAL A 82 -4.46 11.85 -19.80
CA VAL A 82 -4.23 12.08 -18.37
C VAL A 82 -2.78 11.73 -18.03
N GLU A 83 -2.10 12.60 -17.29
CA GLU A 83 -0.70 12.39 -16.85
C GLU A 83 -0.54 12.68 -15.36
N LYS A 84 -0.04 11.72 -14.59
CA LYS A 84 0.23 11.83 -13.14
C LYS A 84 1.54 11.13 -12.81
N ASP A 85 2.40 11.78 -12.03
CA ASP A 85 3.65 11.22 -11.50
C ASP A 85 4.58 10.55 -12.54
N GLY A 86 4.60 11.12 -13.76
CA GLY A 86 5.42 10.65 -14.88
C GLY A 86 4.79 9.52 -15.71
N VAL A 87 3.62 9.03 -15.31
CA VAL A 87 2.83 8.04 -16.06
C VAL A 87 1.74 8.76 -16.84
N SER A 88 1.51 8.34 -18.08
CA SER A 88 0.43 8.87 -18.92
C SER A 88 -0.46 7.76 -19.46
N ILE A 89 -1.77 8.03 -19.53
CA ILE A 89 -2.76 7.20 -20.22
C ILE A 89 -3.37 8.05 -21.33
N THR A 90 -3.23 7.59 -22.57
CA THR A 90 -3.78 8.23 -23.76
C THR A 90 -4.88 7.38 -24.38
N THR A 91 -6.13 7.83 -24.30
CA THR A 91 -7.29 7.18 -24.90
C THR A 91 -7.61 7.81 -26.26
N THR A 92 -7.44 7.04 -27.34
CA THR A 92 -7.75 7.49 -28.71
C THR A 92 -8.99 6.80 -29.25
N ALA A 93 -10.02 7.58 -29.54
CA ALA A 93 -11.26 7.12 -30.16
C ALA A 93 -11.78 8.12 -31.19
N THR A 94 -12.62 7.65 -32.12
CA THR A 94 -13.18 8.51 -33.18
C THR A 94 -14.31 9.40 -32.68
N ASN A 95 -15.06 8.95 -31.67
CA ASN A 95 -16.27 9.61 -31.18
C ASN A 95 -16.31 9.60 -29.66
N THR A 96 -17.05 10.56 -29.11
CA THR A 96 -17.40 10.64 -27.70
C THR A 96 -18.88 10.93 -27.54
N ILE A 97 -19.49 10.47 -26.45
CA ILE A 97 -20.92 10.72 -26.15
C ILE A 97 -21.09 10.98 -24.66
N ASP A 98 -21.66 12.14 -24.32
CA ASP A 98 -22.16 12.44 -22.98
C ASP A 98 -23.46 11.66 -22.72
N ASN A 99 -23.60 11.08 -21.52
CA ASN A 99 -24.80 10.41 -21.03
C ASN A 99 -25.28 9.32 -21.99
N TRP A 100 -24.35 8.49 -22.45
CA TRP A 100 -24.63 7.33 -23.30
C TRP A 100 -25.56 6.33 -22.61
N ALA A 101 -25.25 6.00 -21.36
CA ALA A 101 -26.07 5.17 -20.51
C ALA A 101 -26.85 6.03 -19.49
N ASN A 102 -27.94 5.49 -18.97
CA ASN A 102 -28.53 6.04 -17.75
C ASN A 102 -27.54 5.83 -16.60
N ALA A 103 -27.62 6.68 -15.57
CA ALA A 103 -26.88 6.49 -14.33
C ALA A 103 -27.24 5.13 -13.73
N GLN A 104 -26.22 4.27 -13.57
CA GLN A 104 -26.37 2.94 -12.99
C GLN A 104 -26.67 3.05 -11.50
N THR A 105 -27.50 2.16 -10.96
CA THR A 105 -27.81 2.18 -9.53
C THR A 105 -26.87 1.24 -8.78
N PHE A 106 -25.62 1.67 -8.63
CA PHE A 106 -24.63 0.92 -7.86
C PHE A 106 -24.90 0.97 -6.35
N THR A 107 -24.48 -0.09 -5.66
CA THR A 107 -24.44 -0.17 -4.20
C THR A 107 -23.00 -0.39 -3.75
N GLY A 108 -22.62 0.19 -2.61
CA GLY A 108 -21.32 -0.04 -2.01
C GLY A 108 -21.31 0.42 -0.56
N SER A 109 -20.21 0.13 0.13
CA SER A 109 -19.89 0.55 1.49
C SER A 109 -19.95 2.08 1.64
N ASP A 110 -19.39 2.80 0.66
CA ASP A 110 -19.48 4.25 0.54
C ASP A 110 -20.47 4.68 -0.55
N ALA A 111 -21.47 5.48 -0.14
CA ALA A 111 -22.51 5.97 -1.03
C ALA A 111 -21.98 7.02 -2.04
N ASP A 112 -20.95 7.78 -1.67
CA ASP A 112 -20.36 8.78 -2.58
C ASP A 112 -19.55 8.08 -3.68
N SER A 113 -18.78 7.05 -3.34
CA SER A 113 -18.08 6.18 -4.30
C SER A 113 -19.05 5.47 -5.25
N ALA A 114 -20.18 4.96 -4.74
CA ALA A 114 -21.21 4.34 -5.58
C ALA A 114 -21.83 5.35 -6.57
N PHE A 115 -22.08 6.59 -6.11
CA PHE A 115 -22.56 7.67 -6.97
C PHE A 115 -21.51 8.07 -8.02
N ASN A 116 -20.24 8.20 -7.62
CA ASN A 116 -19.17 8.61 -8.51
C ASN A 116 -18.91 7.56 -9.60
N LEU A 117 -18.89 6.27 -9.25
CA LEU A 117 -18.81 5.20 -10.25
C LEU A 117 -20.00 5.24 -11.21
N SER A 118 -21.20 5.56 -10.72
CA SER A 118 -22.37 5.73 -11.58
C SER A 118 -22.14 6.82 -12.63
N GLU A 119 -21.50 7.94 -12.28
CA GLU A 119 -21.17 8.99 -13.23
C GLU A 119 -20.09 8.58 -14.23
N VAL A 120 -19.02 7.89 -13.80
CA VAL A 120 -17.98 7.33 -14.69
C VAL A 120 -18.60 6.44 -15.76
N MET A 121 -19.56 5.59 -15.38
CA MET A 121 -20.15 4.60 -16.29
C MET A 121 -21.14 5.17 -17.32
N ARG A 122 -21.41 6.48 -17.32
CA ARG A 122 -22.41 7.13 -18.18
C ARG A 122 -21.86 7.66 -19.49
N ASP A 123 -20.64 8.17 -19.48
CA ASP A 123 -20.00 8.80 -20.63
C ASP A 123 -19.13 7.79 -21.36
N ILE A 124 -18.96 7.91 -22.68
CA ILE A 124 -18.11 6.97 -23.44
C ILE A 124 -17.19 7.66 -24.43
N ARG A 125 -16.07 6.99 -24.68
CA ARG A 125 -15.34 7.05 -25.96
C ARG A 125 -15.62 5.79 -26.78
N TRP A 126 -15.74 5.92 -28.10
CA TRP A 126 -15.98 4.78 -28.99
C TRP A 126 -15.45 5.01 -30.42
N SER A 127 -15.15 3.92 -31.13
CA SER A 127 -14.70 3.97 -32.53
C SER A 127 -15.57 3.10 -33.45
N PRO A 128 -15.85 3.54 -34.69
CA PRO A 128 -16.59 2.73 -35.65
C PRO A 128 -15.70 1.64 -36.24
N ALA A 129 -16.13 0.39 -36.16
CA ALA A 129 -15.43 -0.73 -36.78
C ALA A 129 -15.18 -0.45 -38.28
N PRO A 130 -13.97 -0.76 -38.80
CA PRO A 130 -12.86 -1.47 -38.16
C PRO A 130 -11.81 -0.55 -37.49
N THR A 131 -12.14 0.73 -37.26
CA THR A 131 -11.20 1.67 -36.63
C THR A 131 -11.02 1.27 -35.16
N PRO A 132 -9.79 1.12 -34.66
CA PRO A 132 -9.59 0.75 -33.27
C PRO A 132 -9.96 1.89 -32.31
N LEU A 133 -10.27 1.53 -31.08
CA LEU A 133 -10.08 2.37 -29.92
C LEU A 133 -8.76 1.91 -29.28
N THR A 134 -7.85 2.84 -28.99
CA THR A 134 -6.55 2.51 -28.39
C THR A 134 -6.37 3.18 -27.05
N ILE A 135 -5.62 2.51 -26.18
CA ILE A 135 -5.18 3.03 -24.88
C ILE A 135 -3.66 2.84 -24.85
N ASP A 136 -2.92 3.95 -24.90
CA ASP A 136 -1.47 3.93 -24.83
C ASP A 136 -1.05 4.40 -23.44
N ILE A 137 -0.42 3.50 -22.68
CA ILE A 137 0.09 3.74 -21.34
C ILE A 137 1.61 3.84 -21.43
N ALA A 138 2.19 4.93 -20.90
CA ALA A 138 3.63 5.19 -20.96
C ALA A 138 4.17 5.72 -19.63
N GLY A 139 5.48 5.58 -19.43
CA GLY A 139 6.17 6.04 -18.22
C GLY A 139 6.17 5.00 -17.08
N LEU A 140 5.92 3.73 -17.41
CA LEU A 140 5.97 2.62 -16.47
C LEU A 140 7.42 2.10 -16.31
N ASN A 141 7.61 1.28 -15.28
CA ASN A 141 8.87 0.56 -15.12
C ASN A 141 8.96 -0.54 -16.18
N SER A 142 10.07 -0.58 -16.92
CA SER A 142 10.35 -1.59 -17.93
C SER A 142 10.25 -2.99 -17.34
N GLY A 143 9.49 -3.89 -17.98
CA GLY A 143 9.24 -5.25 -17.48
C GLY A 143 8.35 -5.34 -16.23
N GLY A 144 7.86 -4.22 -15.70
CA GLY A 144 6.93 -4.20 -14.56
C GLY A 144 5.59 -4.84 -14.91
N ILE A 145 4.98 -5.51 -13.93
CA ILE A 145 3.65 -6.11 -14.05
C ILE A 145 2.63 -5.19 -13.40
N TYR A 146 1.54 -4.94 -14.13
CA TYR A 146 0.48 -4.03 -13.72
C TYR A 146 -0.88 -4.71 -13.92
N ASN A 147 -1.80 -4.53 -12.97
CA ASN A 147 -3.19 -4.88 -13.18
C ASN A 147 -3.87 -3.73 -13.94
N LEU A 148 -4.45 -4.05 -15.09
CA LEU A 148 -5.25 -3.11 -15.87
C LEU A 148 -6.72 -3.50 -15.77
N LYS A 149 -7.56 -2.57 -15.33
CA LYS A 149 -9.01 -2.67 -15.40
C LYS A 149 -9.57 -1.76 -16.49
N LEU A 150 -10.43 -2.30 -17.34
CA LEU A 150 -11.16 -1.57 -18.38
C LEU A 150 -12.66 -1.72 -18.13
N LEU A 151 -13.35 -0.59 -17.94
CA LEU A 151 -14.75 -0.57 -17.53
C LEU A 151 -15.67 -0.34 -18.73
N PHE A 152 -16.71 -1.18 -18.83
CA PHE A 152 -17.67 -1.21 -19.93
C PHE A 152 -19.11 -1.24 -19.41
N ASN A 153 -19.99 -0.41 -19.97
CA ASN A 153 -21.44 -0.46 -19.70
C ASN A 153 -22.25 -0.22 -20.98
N GLU A 154 -23.13 -1.16 -21.27
CA GLU A 154 -24.03 -1.07 -22.41
C GLU A 154 -25.37 -0.43 -22.02
N GLY A 155 -25.56 0.83 -22.38
CA GLY A 155 -26.79 1.57 -22.08
C GLY A 155 -28.07 1.06 -22.76
N ALA A 156 -28.00 0.06 -23.65
CA ALA A 156 -29.17 -0.60 -24.26
C ALA A 156 -28.82 -1.96 -24.89
N ASP A 157 -29.77 -2.91 -24.91
CA ASP A 157 -29.67 -4.21 -25.60
C ASP A 157 -29.17 -4.06 -27.06
N ARG A 158 -27.92 -4.46 -27.31
CA ARG A 158 -27.21 -4.35 -28.59
C ARG A 158 -26.24 -5.51 -28.75
N ASP A 159 -26.21 -6.08 -29.94
CA ASP A 159 -25.24 -7.11 -30.35
C ASP A 159 -23.88 -6.49 -30.70
N ARG A 160 -23.23 -5.90 -29.70
CA ARG A 160 -21.91 -5.28 -29.84
C ARG A 160 -20.83 -6.18 -29.27
N GLY A 161 -19.74 -6.35 -30.03
CA GLY A 161 -18.56 -7.06 -29.56
C GLY A 161 -17.29 -6.68 -30.32
N TRP A 162 -16.15 -6.93 -29.69
CA TRP A 162 -14.82 -6.60 -30.19
C TRP A 162 -13.78 -7.55 -29.55
N ASP A 163 -12.54 -7.47 -30.01
CA ASP A 163 -11.40 -8.14 -29.37
C ASP A 163 -10.56 -7.11 -28.62
N ILE A 164 -9.85 -7.55 -27.60
CA ILE A 164 -8.89 -6.76 -26.85
C ILE A 164 -7.51 -7.38 -27.04
N ALA A 165 -6.53 -6.57 -27.42
CA ALA A 165 -5.14 -6.96 -27.51
C ALA A 165 -4.26 -6.05 -26.66
N SER A 166 -3.20 -6.61 -26.08
CA SER A 166 -2.15 -5.91 -25.37
C SER A 166 -0.81 -6.16 -26.06
N ASN A 167 -0.06 -5.09 -26.35
CA ASN A 167 1.25 -5.15 -27.00
C ASN A 167 1.25 -5.97 -28.32
N GLY A 168 0.11 -5.98 -29.02
CA GLY A 168 -0.09 -6.72 -30.28
C GLY A 168 -0.48 -8.19 -30.12
N GLU A 169 -0.61 -8.70 -28.89
CA GLU A 169 -1.11 -10.04 -28.60
C GLU A 169 -2.56 -9.98 -28.10
N ILE A 170 -3.41 -10.86 -28.62
CA ILE A 170 -4.82 -10.94 -28.22
C ILE A 170 -4.92 -11.46 -26.78
N ILE A 171 -5.69 -10.75 -25.95
CA ILE A 171 -5.91 -11.07 -24.53
C ILE A 171 -7.39 -11.41 -24.25
N VAL A 172 -8.31 -10.86 -25.03
CA VAL A 172 -9.72 -11.24 -25.02
C VAL A 172 -10.22 -11.33 -26.45
N ASP A 173 -10.86 -12.45 -26.79
CA ASP A 173 -11.43 -12.74 -28.09
C ASP A 173 -12.95 -12.68 -28.01
N ASN A 174 -13.59 -11.91 -28.90
CA ASN A 174 -15.05 -11.76 -29.00
C ASN A 174 -15.76 -11.38 -27.69
N ILE A 175 -15.21 -10.44 -26.91
CA ILE A 175 -15.97 -9.87 -25.80
C ILE A 175 -17.20 -9.16 -26.36
N THR A 176 -18.32 -9.28 -25.66
CA THR A 176 -19.53 -8.49 -25.94
C THR A 176 -19.68 -7.38 -24.91
N SER A 177 -20.43 -6.35 -25.28
CA SER A 177 -20.87 -5.32 -24.34
C SER A 177 -21.77 -5.86 -23.22
N GLU A 178 -22.13 -7.14 -23.28
CA GLU A 178 -22.90 -7.90 -22.28
C GLU A 178 -22.01 -8.84 -21.44
N GLY A 179 -20.70 -8.64 -21.44
CA GLY A 179 -19.76 -9.42 -20.62
C GLY A 179 -19.35 -10.76 -21.21
N GLY A 180 -19.40 -10.93 -22.53
CA GLY A 180 -19.10 -12.20 -23.20
C GLY A 180 -20.36 -12.92 -23.66
N ASP A 181 -20.70 -14.08 -23.09
CA ASP A 181 -21.92 -14.84 -23.41
C ASP A 181 -23.10 -14.56 -22.45
N GLY A 182 -23.00 -13.46 -21.70
CA GLY A 182 -24.03 -12.95 -20.80
C GLY A 182 -25.34 -12.56 -21.50
N SER A 183 -26.29 -12.09 -20.71
CA SER A 183 -27.56 -11.54 -21.23
C SER A 183 -27.72 -10.12 -20.73
N TRP A 184 -27.98 -9.21 -21.65
CA TRP A 184 -28.16 -7.80 -21.30
C TRP A 184 -29.23 -7.57 -20.22
N SER A 185 -28.89 -6.70 -19.27
CA SER A 185 -29.82 -6.02 -18.39
C SER A 185 -29.43 -4.53 -18.29
N PRO A 186 -30.38 -3.62 -17.99
CA PRO A 186 -30.08 -2.21 -17.83
C PRO A 186 -29.06 -1.90 -16.73
N GLU A 187 -28.91 -2.81 -15.76
CA GLU A 187 -28.04 -2.63 -14.58
C GLU A 187 -26.64 -3.25 -14.76
N ASN A 188 -26.43 -4.03 -15.84
CA ASN A 188 -25.20 -4.77 -16.01
C ASN A 188 -24.05 -3.84 -16.36
N THR A 189 -22.95 -3.98 -15.63
CA THR A 189 -21.68 -3.33 -15.90
C THR A 189 -20.58 -4.36 -15.82
N PHE A 190 -19.63 -4.27 -16.74
CA PHE A 190 -18.57 -5.25 -16.88
C PHE A 190 -17.20 -4.60 -16.81
N VAL A 191 -16.25 -5.35 -16.27
CA VAL A 191 -14.86 -4.94 -16.15
C VAL A 191 -13.99 -6.03 -16.71
N TYR A 192 -13.13 -5.70 -17.66
CA TYR A 192 -11.96 -6.53 -17.90
C TYR A 192 -10.93 -6.24 -16.82
N SER A 193 -10.36 -7.26 -16.19
CA SER A 193 -9.26 -7.16 -15.22
C SER A 193 -8.16 -8.13 -15.64
N GLY A 194 -6.93 -7.67 -15.78
CA GLY A 194 -5.83 -8.58 -16.12
C GLY A 194 -4.45 -8.01 -15.88
N GLU A 195 -3.51 -8.91 -15.62
CA GLU A 195 -2.10 -8.59 -15.41
C GLU A 195 -1.36 -8.46 -16.75
N LEU A 196 -0.76 -7.29 -16.96
CA LEU A 196 -0.06 -6.93 -18.19
C LEU A 196 1.35 -6.46 -17.87
N THR A 197 2.31 -6.86 -18.70
CA THR A 197 3.72 -6.49 -18.54
C THR A 197 4.05 -5.29 -19.43
N ALA A 198 4.68 -4.27 -18.85
CA ALA A 198 5.24 -3.15 -19.60
C ALA A 198 6.42 -3.60 -20.48
N ASP A 199 6.49 -3.07 -21.70
CA ASP A 199 7.56 -3.40 -22.63
C ASP A 199 8.93 -2.85 -22.21
N GLU A 200 9.97 -3.10 -23.01
CA GLU A 200 11.34 -2.65 -22.73
C GLU A 200 11.45 -1.13 -22.57
N ASP A 201 10.54 -0.37 -23.19
CA ASP A 201 10.47 1.09 -23.15
C ASP A 201 9.51 1.62 -22.06
N GLY A 202 8.94 0.73 -21.23
CA GLY A 202 8.03 1.11 -20.13
C GLY A 202 6.62 1.45 -20.60
N ASN A 203 6.14 0.81 -21.67
CA ASN A 203 4.81 1.05 -22.23
C ASN A 203 3.90 -0.18 -22.21
N ILE A 204 2.59 0.06 -22.12
CA ILE A 204 1.55 -0.93 -22.40
C ILE A 204 0.61 -0.32 -23.45
N ALA A 205 0.49 -0.98 -24.59
CA ALA A 205 -0.40 -0.55 -25.67
C ALA A 205 -1.61 -1.49 -25.77
N ILE A 206 -2.81 -0.96 -25.56
CA ILE A 206 -4.08 -1.68 -25.72
C ILE A 206 -4.74 -1.29 -27.03
N GLU A 207 -5.19 -2.29 -27.78
CA GLU A 207 -6.00 -2.12 -28.97
C GLU A 207 -7.33 -2.86 -28.82
N MET A 208 -8.43 -2.12 -28.90
CA MET A 208 -9.78 -2.68 -28.95
C MET A 208 -10.31 -2.55 -30.37
N ARG A 209 -10.58 -3.68 -31.02
CA ARG A 209 -10.89 -3.76 -32.46
C ARG A 209 -11.52 -5.10 -32.81
N ASN A 210 -12.24 -5.13 -33.93
CA ASN A 210 -12.72 -6.35 -34.56
C ASN A 210 -11.63 -7.21 -35.19
N ASP A 211 -11.73 -8.53 -35.00
CA ASP A 211 -10.96 -9.56 -35.71
C ASP A 211 -9.43 -9.33 -35.61
N ILE A 212 -8.91 -9.09 -34.41
CA ILE A 212 -7.45 -8.94 -34.17
C ILE A 212 -6.73 -10.27 -34.36
N GLY A 213 -7.36 -11.36 -33.92
CA GLY A 213 -6.84 -12.72 -33.91
C GLY A 213 -7.94 -13.70 -33.51
N GLY A 214 -7.58 -14.92 -33.09
CA GLY A 214 -8.57 -15.85 -32.52
C GLY A 214 -9.63 -16.37 -33.49
N GLU A 215 -10.82 -16.61 -32.96
CA GLU A 215 -12.01 -17.05 -33.70
C GLU A 215 -12.68 -15.87 -34.43
N PRO A 216 -13.35 -16.11 -35.56
CA PRO A 216 -13.97 -15.03 -36.34
C PRO A 216 -15.06 -14.28 -35.55
N GLN A 217 -15.16 -12.98 -35.80
CA GLN A 217 -16.14 -12.15 -35.10
C GLN A 217 -17.59 -12.66 -35.20
N ILE A 218 -18.24 -12.74 -34.05
CA ILE A 218 -19.65 -13.15 -33.92
C ILE A 218 -20.58 -11.95 -34.07
N SER A 219 -20.32 -10.88 -33.30
CA SER A 219 -21.22 -9.74 -33.17
C SER A 219 -21.30 -8.90 -34.44
N SER A 220 -22.53 -8.48 -34.77
CA SER A 220 -22.78 -7.68 -35.97
C SER A 220 -22.47 -6.19 -35.80
N ASP A 221 -22.49 -5.66 -34.57
CA ASP A 221 -21.93 -4.36 -34.20
C ASP A 221 -20.52 -4.56 -33.64
N GLY A 222 -19.52 -3.96 -34.29
CA GLY A 222 -18.11 -4.11 -33.95
C GLY A 222 -17.50 -2.94 -33.18
N ASN A 223 -18.32 -2.00 -32.73
CA ASN A 223 -17.80 -0.73 -32.25
C ASN A 223 -17.29 -0.88 -30.81
N PRO A 224 -15.98 -0.81 -30.50
CA PRO A 224 -15.52 -0.82 -29.12
C PRO A 224 -15.99 0.43 -28.37
N ILE A 225 -16.31 0.27 -27.08
CA ILE A 225 -16.71 1.33 -26.15
C ILE A 225 -15.84 1.28 -24.90
N LEU A 226 -15.64 2.42 -24.23
CA LEU A 226 -14.87 2.51 -22.99
C LEU A 226 -15.41 3.64 -22.10
N GLN A 227 -15.49 3.37 -20.80
CA GLN A 227 -15.96 4.30 -19.76
C GLN A 227 -14.93 4.62 -18.69
N GLY A 228 -14.09 3.66 -18.32
CA GLY A 228 -13.11 3.85 -17.26
C GLY A 228 -11.88 3.00 -17.46
N ILE A 229 -10.77 3.48 -16.92
CA ILE A 229 -9.50 2.76 -16.89
C ILE A 229 -8.96 2.84 -15.47
N VAL A 230 -8.50 1.74 -14.91
CA VAL A 230 -7.71 1.73 -13.67
C VAL A 230 -6.43 0.97 -13.94
N LEU A 231 -5.30 1.59 -13.63
CA LEU A 231 -4.00 0.95 -13.69
C LEU A 231 -3.43 0.89 -12.28
N SER A 232 -3.17 -0.32 -11.80
CA SER A 232 -2.52 -0.57 -10.51
C SER A 232 -1.22 -1.32 -10.73
N ALA A 233 -0.18 -0.96 -9.99
CA ALA A 233 1.06 -1.71 -10.00
C ALA A 233 0.87 -2.99 -9.17
N ASN A 234 1.37 -4.13 -9.65
CA ASN A 234 1.31 -5.38 -8.91
C ASN A 234 2.28 -5.40 -7.70
N GLN A 235 3.09 -4.35 -7.56
CA GLN A 235 3.93 -4.04 -6.42
C GLN A 235 3.84 -2.55 -6.16
N PRO A 236 3.78 -2.09 -4.90
CA PRO A 236 3.69 -0.67 -4.62
C PRO A 236 4.91 0.05 -5.22
N LYS A 237 4.69 1.23 -5.81
CA LYS A 237 5.78 2.06 -6.37
C LYS A 237 6.78 2.38 -5.25
N SER A 238 8.07 2.33 -5.56
CA SER A 238 9.08 2.85 -4.64
C SER A 238 8.90 4.35 -4.43
N ILE A 239 8.78 4.77 -3.17
CA ILE A 239 8.55 6.18 -2.82
C ILE A 239 9.65 6.64 -1.88
N ILE A 240 10.37 7.69 -2.28
CA ILE A 240 11.29 8.44 -1.42
C ILE A 240 10.56 9.68 -0.89
N SER A 241 10.50 9.84 0.43
CA SER A 241 9.94 11.03 1.06
C SER A 241 10.78 11.48 2.27
N PHE A 242 10.61 12.75 2.66
CA PHE A 242 11.25 13.34 3.83
C PHE A 242 10.15 13.70 4.83
N VAL A 243 10.22 13.14 6.04
CA VAL A 243 9.14 13.26 7.03
C VAL A 243 9.65 13.90 8.30
N GLY A 244 8.92 14.88 8.79
CA GLY A 244 9.21 15.66 9.98
C GLY A 244 8.26 16.86 10.11
N PRO A 245 8.45 17.72 11.12
CA PRO A 245 9.52 17.66 12.12
C PRO A 245 9.27 16.56 13.16
N LEU A 246 10.34 15.92 13.62
CA LEU A 246 10.28 15.00 14.76
C LEU A 246 10.38 15.80 16.07
N THR A 247 9.52 15.51 17.04
CA THR A 247 9.40 16.24 18.31
C THR A 247 9.50 15.35 19.55
N ASP A 248 9.28 14.05 19.41
CA ASP A 248 9.22 13.07 20.49
C ASP A 248 9.25 11.64 19.95
N ASP A 249 9.27 10.65 20.85
CA ASP A 249 9.34 9.23 20.50
C ASP A 249 8.15 8.80 19.62
N GLU A 250 6.95 9.35 19.83
CA GLU A 250 5.76 9.05 19.03
C GLU A 250 5.86 9.61 17.61
N SER A 251 6.33 10.85 17.46
CA SER A 251 6.54 11.50 16.15
C SER A 251 7.57 10.80 15.26
N SER A 252 8.41 9.92 15.83
CA SER A 252 9.34 9.06 15.07
C SER A 252 8.62 7.98 14.25
N GLY A 253 7.35 7.71 14.60
CA GLY A 253 6.54 6.61 14.07
C GLY A 253 7.03 5.22 14.49
N ILE A 254 8.02 5.13 15.38
CA ILE A 254 8.47 3.87 15.96
C ILE A 254 7.40 3.41 16.96
N SER A 255 6.90 2.18 16.82
CA SER A 255 5.88 1.62 17.71
C SER A 255 6.16 0.15 17.97
N PRO A 256 5.94 -0.37 19.19
CA PRO A 256 6.04 -1.80 19.47
C PRO A 256 5.00 -2.64 18.73
N ASP A 257 3.95 -2.00 18.19
CA ASP A 257 2.91 -2.66 17.40
C ASP A 257 3.37 -2.98 15.96
N ASN A 258 4.48 -2.39 15.53
CA ASN A 258 5.04 -2.60 14.20
C ASN A 258 6.07 -3.74 14.21
N ASP A 259 6.09 -4.52 13.13
CA ASP A 259 7.13 -5.52 12.92
C ASP A 259 8.33 -4.91 12.19
N TYR A 260 9.51 -5.06 12.78
CA TYR A 260 10.77 -4.61 12.19
C TYR A 260 11.66 -5.78 11.86
N THR A 261 12.20 -5.78 10.64
CA THR A 261 13.32 -6.67 10.29
C THR A 261 14.64 -6.12 10.83
N HIS A 262 14.76 -4.80 10.94
CA HIS A 262 15.95 -4.12 11.40
C HIS A 262 15.58 -2.88 12.22
N THR A 263 16.17 -2.74 13.40
CA THR A 263 16.18 -1.52 14.22
C THR A 263 17.63 -1.26 14.63
N ILE A 264 18.27 -0.24 14.08
CA ILE A 264 19.72 -0.06 14.24
C ILE A 264 20.04 1.36 14.72
N SER A 265 20.80 1.45 15.81
CA SER A 265 21.33 2.70 16.35
C SER A 265 22.77 2.90 15.92
N GLY A 266 23.11 4.12 15.50
CA GLY A 266 24.49 4.56 15.25
C GLY A 266 25.32 4.78 16.53
N GLY A 267 24.82 4.43 17.71
CA GLY A 267 25.63 4.41 18.93
C GLY A 267 24.95 4.75 20.25
N GLY A 268 23.73 5.27 20.23
CA GLY A 268 23.25 6.12 21.33
C GLY A 268 22.05 5.61 22.10
N VAL A 269 21.27 4.68 21.54
CA VAL A 269 20.00 4.30 22.16
C VAL A 269 19.81 2.79 22.17
N GLU A 270 19.27 2.30 23.28
CA GLU A 270 18.87 0.90 23.45
C GLU A 270 17.40 0.70 23.10
N SER A 271 16.54 1.71 23.30
CA SER A 271 15.12 1.65 22.93
C SER A 271 14.51 3.00 22.56
N VAL A 272 13.61 3.06 21.59
CA VAL A 272 12.77 4.22 21.27
C VAL A 272 11.32 3.80 21.26
N ASN A 273 10.46 4.51 22.00
CA ASN A 273 9.04 4.15 22.15
C ASN A 273 8.80 2.67 22.50
N GLY A 274 9.65 2.05 23.32
CA GLY A 274 9.52 0.63 23.69
C GLY A 274 10.04 -0.38 22.66
N VAL A 275 10.55 0.06 21.51
CA VAL A 275 11.21 -0.79 20.51
C VAL A 275 12.72 -0.77 20.74
N ASP A 276 13.34 -1.95 20.86
CA ASP A 276 14.78 -2.09 21.07
C ASP A 276 15.58 -1.83 19.78
N PHE A 277 16.79 -1.27 19.91
CA PHE A 277 17.69 -0.95 18.81
C PHE A 277 19.04 -1.67 18.96
N ASP A 278 19.47 -2.33 17.88
CA ASP A 278 20.78 -2.95 17.80
C ASP A 278 21.90 -1.93 17.58
N LEU A 279 23.02 -2.16 18.26
CA LEU A 279 24.17 -1.26 18.22
C LEU A 279 25.02 -1.47 16.97
N LEU A 280 25.14 -0.43 16.14
CA LEU A 280 26.16 -0.31 15.10
C LEU A 280 27.31 0.58 15.56
N ASN A 281 28.55 0.08 15.48
CA ASN A 281 29.75 0.88 15.68
C ASN A 281 30.96 0.32 14.90
N ALA A 282 32.13 0.93 15.08
CA ALA A 282 33.35 0.52 14.37
C ALA A 282 33.80 -0.93 14.67
N ASN A 283 33.31 -1.55 15.75
CA ASN A 283 33.67 -2.90 16.20
C ASN A 283 32.48 -3.87 16.28
N THR A 284 31.25 -3.38 16.07
CA THR A 284 30.00 -4.11 16.28
C THR A 284 29.11 -3.86 15.08
N THR A 285 28.60 -4.93 14.50
CA THR A 285 27.65 -4.86 13.39
C THR A 285 26.52 -5.82 13.75
N PRO A 286 25.25 -5.39 13.67
CA PRO A 286 24.10 -6.25 13.91
C PRO A 286 24.07 -7.45 12.96
N ASP A 287 23.30 -8.48 13.32
CA ASP A 287 23.04 -9.61 12.43
C ASP A 287 22.24 -9.13 11.20
N ASP A 288 22.42 -9.82 10.08
CA ASP A 288 21.78 -9.53 8.77
C ASP A 288 21.94 -8.08 8.25
N PHE A 289 22.88 -7.33 8.82
CA PHE A 289 23.22 -5.98 8.41
C PHE A 289 24.71 -5.86 8.08
N PHE A 290 25.02 -5.13 7.01
CA PHE A 290 26.40 -4.79 6.65
C PHE A 290 26.55 -3.28 6.51
N TRP A 291 27.66 -2.77 7.04
CA TRP A 291 28.08 -1.40 6.85
C TRP A 291 29.46 -1.40 6.21
N ASP A 292 29.62 -0.78 5.05
CA ASP A 292 30.91 -0.61 4.38
C ASP A 292 31.20 0.86 4.09
N VAL A 293 32.50 1.20 4.07
CA VAL A 293 32.95 2.57 3.83
C VAL A 293 34.12 2.57 2.87
N SER A 294 34.23 3.63 2.07
CA SER A 294 35.37 3.84 1.16
C SER A 294 36.69 4.17 1.87
N SER A 295 36.67 4.54 3.16
CA SER A 295 37.87 4.87 3.95
C SER A 295 37.88 4.16 5.32
N VAL A 296 37.56 4.86 6.42
CA VAL A 296 37.68 4.34 7.79
C VAL A 296 36.36 4.52 8.54
N LYS A 297 35.82 3.42 9.06
CA LYS A 297 34.64 3.38 9.91
C LYS A 297 34.92 4.12 11.22
N ASN A 298 34.02 5.00 11.60
CA ASN A 298 34.15 5.78 12.82
C ASN A 298 32.79 6.07 13.44
N GLN A 299 32.79 6.51 14.69
CA GLN A 299 31.61 6.75 15.49
C GLN A 299 31.82 7.95 16.40
N ILE A 300 30.74 8.69 16.66
CA ILE A 300 30.68 9.73 17.69
C ILE A 300 29.44 9.47 18.54
N ASP A 301 29.63 9.45 19.85
CA ASP A 301 28.56 9.25 20.83
C ASP A 301 28.19 10.56 21.54
N ASP A 302 26.90 10.73 21.83
CA ASP A 302 26.32 11.81 22.64
C ASP A 302 26.84 13.22 22.29
N ASN A 303 26.82 13.56 21.00
CA ASN A 303 27.33 14.81 20.49
C ASN A 303 26.40 15.47 19.47
N ASN A 304 25.88 16.63 19.83
CA ASN A 304 24.96 17.39 18.99
C ASN A 304 25.67 18.25 17.94
N GLY A 305 27.00 18.39 17.98
CA GLY A 305 27.73 19.32 17.13
C GLY A 305 27.19 20.75 17.30
N THR A 306 26.60 21.30 16.24
CA THR A 306 25.93 22.62 16.25
C THR A 306 24.40 22.54 16.23
N TRP A 307 23.82 21.34 16.32
CA TRP A 307 22.37 21.13 16.43
C TRP A 307 21.83 21.69 17.75
N ASP A 308 20.86 22.60 17.67
CA ASP A 308 20.17 23.18 18.81
C ASP A 308 18.90 22.37 19.11
N VAL A 309 19.03 21.42 20.04
CA VAL A 309 17.93 20.56 20.50
C VAL A 309 16.71 21.40 20.94
N GLY A 310 16.93 22.55 21.58
CA GLY A 310 15.84 23.38 22.07
C GLY A 310 15.04 24.03 20.93
N VAL A 311 15.70 24.38 19.83
CA VAL A 311 15.03 24.91 18.62
C VAL A 311 14.43 23.78 17.78
N SER A 312 15.02 22.59 17.80
CA SER A 312 14.50 21.43 17.06
C SER A 312 13.10 21.00 17.48
N GLY A 313 12.75 21.19 18.76
CA GLY A 313 11.50 20.72 19.35
C GLY A 313 11.54 19.27 19.84
N VAL A 314 12.65 18.56 19.69
CA VAL A 314 12.79 17.16 20.16
C VAL A 314 12.86 17.11 21.70
N THR A 315 11.94 16.37 22.32
CA THR A 315 11.78 16.25 23.78
C THR A 315 11.73 14.80 24.30
N GLY A 316 11.39 13.83 23.45
CA GLY A 316 11.34 12.40 23.79
C GLY A 316 12.73 11.81 24.07
N SER A 317 12.88 11.05 25.15
CA SER A 317 14.19 10.54 25.57
C SER A 317 14.76 9.48 24.65
N GLY A 318 13.93 8.61 24.07
CA GLY A 318 14.38 7.60 23.11
C GLY A 318 14.88 8.26 21.84
N LEU A 319 14.08 9.16 21.25
CA LEU A 319 14.45 9.88 20.03
C LEU A 319 15.68 10.78 20.24
N LEU A 320 15.80 11.45 21.40
CA LEU A 320 17.01 12.20 21.75
C LEU A 320 18.25 11.30 21.82
N GLY A 321 18.13 10.11 22.40
CA GLY A 321 19.19 9.11 22.43
C GLY A 321 19.59 8.66 21.03
N LEU A 322 18.60 8.40 20.17
CA LEU A 322 18.82 7.96 18.78
C LEU A 322 19.59 9.02 17.97
N LEU A 323 19.20 10.30 18.09
CA LEU A 323 19.81 11.42 17.36
C LEU A 323 21.10 11.97 17.99
N GLY A 324 21.46 11.48 19.18
CA GLY A 324 22.63 11.93 19.94
C GLY A 324 23.94 11.31 19.44
N SER A 325 23.90 10.13 18.83
CA SER A 325 25.08 9.36 18.43
C SER A 325 24.97 8.91 16.97
N PHE A 326 26.09 8.72 16.29
CA PHE A 326 26.09 8.31 14.89
C PHE A 326 27.38 7.62 14.46
N THR A 327 27.24 6.83 13.40
CA THR A 327 28.37 6.24 12.66
C THR A 327 28.62 6.97 11.34
N PHE A 328 29.86 6.98 10.88
CA PHE A 328 30.25 7.69 9.65
C PHE A 328 31.57 7.18 9.05
N ASN A 329 31.76 7.49 7.77
CA ASN A 329 33.03 7.34 7.07
C ASN A 329 33.94 8.56 7.32
N THR A 330 35.18 8.34 7.75
CA THR A 330 36.12 9.42 8.12
C THR A 330 36.51 10.33 6.93
N ASP A 331 36.36 9.88 5.69
CA ASP A 331 36.62 10.71 4.51
C ASP A 331 35.34 11.44 4.06
N GLY A 332 35.33 12.77 4.23
CA GLY A 332 34.25 13.65 3.78
C GLY A 332 34.48 14.27 2.40
N SER A 333 35.48 13.81 1.65
CA SER A 333 35.76 14.34 0.30
C SER A 333 34.70 13.93 -0.72
N VAL A 334 34.46 14.76 -1.73
CA VAL A 334 33.55 14.44 -2.84
C VAL A 334 33.89 13.09 -3.48
N GLY A 335 32.87 12.25 -3.69
CA GLY A 335 33.00 10.89 -4.22
C GLY A 335 33.33 9.83 -3.16
N SER A 336 33.69 10.23 -1.95
CA SER A 336 33.72 9.33 -0.79
C SER A 336 32.31 8.77 -0.55
N ASN A 337 32.23 7.51 -0.14
CA ASN A 337 30.96 6.82 0.06
C ASN A 337 30.95 5.91 1.28
N GLN A 338 29.72 5.60 1.71
CA GLN A 338 29.41 4.52 2.63
C GLN A 338 28.12 3.82 2.20
N THR A 339 28.05 2.53 2.47
CA THR A 339 26.97 1.63 2.05
C THR A 339 26.46 0.86 3.25
N PHE A 340 25.14 0.78 3.36
CA PHE A 340 24.43 -0.07 4.30
C PHE A 340 23.68 -1.13 3.49
N THR A 341 23.81 -2.39 3.85
CA THR A 341 23.07 -3.50 3.23
C THR A 341 22.26 -4.18 4.32
N LEU A 342 20.94 -4.19 4.13
CA LEU A 342 20.01 -4.99 4.92
C LEU A 342 19.79 -6.28 4.15
N SER A 343 19.92 -7.42 4.82
CA SER A 343 19.79 -8.75 4.21
C SER A 343 18.75 -9.58 4.96
N GLY A 344 18.38 -10.75 4.42
CA GLY A 344 17.35 -11.60 5.02
C GLY A 344 15.93 -11.04 4.84
N LEU A 345 15.74 -10.18 3.83
CA LEU A 345 14.42 -9.69 3.46
C LEU A 345 13.62 -10.78 2.73
N THR A 346 12.29 -10.76 2.86
CA THR A 346 11.42 -11.70 2.15
C THR A 346 11.17 -11.18 0.73
N PRO A 347 11.50 -11.93 -0.34
CA PRO A 347 11.21 -11.49 -1.71
C PRO A 347 9.73 -11.18 -1.92
N GLY A 348 9.42 -10.09 -2.62
CA GLY A 348 8.05 -9.64 -2.84
C GLY A 348 7.38 -8.97 -1.64
N GLN A 349 7.98 -9.01 -0.45
CA GLN A 349 7.48 -8.27 0.71
C GLN A 349 7.76 -6.78 0.54
N TYR A 350 6.77 -5.97 0.92
CA TYR A 350 6.92 -4.52 0.99
C TYR A 350 7.46 -4.07 2.35
N TYR A 351 8.25 -3.01 2.33
CA TYR A 351 8.94 -2.50 3.51
C TYR A 351 8.94 -0.97 3.50
N GLU A 352 9.02 -0.38 4.69
CA GLU A 352 9.39 1.01 4.86
C GLU A 352 10.72 1.10 5.61
N LEU A 353 11.75 1.55 4.91
CA LEU A 353 13.00 1.98 5.52
C LEU A 353 12.85 3.43 6.00
N ARG A 354 13.17 3.71 7.26
CA ARG A 354 13.33 5.06 7.80
C ARG A 354 14.77 5.29 8.21
N LEU A 355 15.37 6.38 7.73
CA LEU A 355 16.73 6.83 8.08
C LEU A 355 16.63 8.13 8.88
N PHE A 356 16.92 8.09 10.17
CA PHE A 356 16.77 9.25 11.05
C PHE A 356 17.93 10.22 10.86
N CYS A 357 17.60 11.51 10.73
CA CYS A 357 18.53 12.56 10.30
C CYS A 357 18.34 13.87 11.07
N ARG A 358 19.44 14.60 11.19
CA ARG A 358 19.49 15.99 11.65
C ARG A 358 20.79 16.64 11.17
N LYS A 359 20.83 17.97 11.16
CA LYS A 359 22.09 18.68 10.88
C LYS A 359 23.16 18.40 11.92
N TRP A 360 24.41 18.58 11.53
CA TRP A 360 25.61 18.54 12.34
C TRP A 360 26.29 19.91 12.46
N ASP A 361 26.50 20.62 11.36
CA ASP A 361 27.27 21.88 11.33
C ASP A 361 26.51 22.99 10.58
N ASN A 362 26.55 24.21 11.11
CA ASN A 362 25.95 25.38 10.46
C ASN A 362 26.78 25.90 9.26
N SER A 363 28.03 25.48 9.14
CA SER A 363 28.99 25.98 8.15
C SER A 363 29.10 25.14 6.88
N THR A 364 28.46 23.96 6.84
CA THR A 364 28.46 23.03 5.70
C THR A 364 27.03 22.81 5.20
N GLN A 365 26.86 22.35 3.96
CA GLN A 365 25.60 21.71 3.55
C GLN A 365 25.61 20.20 3.67
N ARG A 366 26.79 19.58 3.54
CA ARG A 366 26.97 18.12 3.57
C ARG A 366 26.01 17.45 2.58
N GLN A 367 26.11 17.83 1.32
CA GLN A 367 25.28 17.27 0.27
C GLN A 367 25.60 15.78 0.03
N GLN A 368 24.57 14.95 0.06
CA GLN A 368 24.66 13.51 -0.20
C GLN A 368 23.79 13.14 -1.40
N THR A 369 24.30 12.27 -2.25
CA THR A 369 23.47 11.47 -3.16
C THR A 369 23.28 10.11 -2.52
N ILE A 370 22.02 9.72 -2.29
CA ILE A 370 21.63 8.40 -1.81
C ILE A 370 21.10 7.59 -3.00
N GLU A 371 21.54 6.34 -3.09
CA GLU A 371 21.11 5.33 -4.05
C GLU A 371 20.54 4.15 -3.25
N PHE A 372 19.27 3.85 -3.49
CA PHE A 372 18.60 2.66 -2.98
C PHE A 372 18.58 1.61 -4.08
N SER A 373 18.87 0.36 -3.76
CA SER A 373 18.81 -0.75 -4.72
C SER A 373 18.22 -2.00 -4.07
N SER A 374 17.22 -2.58 -4.72
CA SER A 374 16.53 -3.82 -4.33
C SER A 374 16.19 -4.58 -5.62
N GLY A 375 16.79 -5.74 -5.83
CA GLY A 375 16.71 -6.47 -7.09
C GLY A 375 17.20 -5.64 -8.29
N GLU A 376 16.32 -5.43 -9.27
CA GLU A 376 16.62 -4.61 -10.45
C GLU A 376 16.25 -3.13 -10.27
N THR A 377 15.52 -2.79 -9.19
CA THR A 377 15.07 -1.43 -8.91
C THR A 377 16.19 -0.59 -8.33
N VAL A 378 16.40 0.60 -8.89
CA VAL A 378 17.37 1.58 -8.39
C VAL A 378 16.73 2.97 -8.34
N ASP A 379 16.62 3.53 -7.14
CA ASP A 379 16.10 4.87 -6.91
C ASP A 379 17.17 5.78 -6.32
N THR A 380 17.18 7.06 -6.71
CA THR A 380 18.20 8.00 -6.24
C THR A 380 17.60 9.35 -5.85
N VAL A 381 18.11 9.96 -4.79
CA VAL A 381 17.84 11.36 -4.45
C VAL A 381 19.12 12.06 -3.99
N THR A 382 19.21 13.36 -4.23
CA THR A 382 20.30 14.21 -3.69
C THR A 382 19.71 15.25 -2.75
N PHE A 383 20.29 15.39 -1.57
CA PHE A 383 19.80 16.29 -0.52
C PHE A 383 20.96 16.87 0.30
N SER A 384 20.70 17.96 1.02
CA SER A 384 21.67 18.64 1.89
C SER A 384 21.38 18.36 3.37
N GLU A 385 22.11 17.42 3.98
CA GLU A 385 21.86 16.94 5.35
C GLU A 385 21.88 18.07 6.39
N ASP A 386 22.80 19.04 6.24
CA ASP A 386 22.94 20.18 7.16
C ASP A 386 21.99 21.35 6.86
N HIS A 387 21.15 21.25 5.82
CA HIS A 387 20.15 22.24 5.43
C HIS A 387 18.78 21.59 5.16
N PRO A 388 18.12 21.07 6.22
CA PRO A 388 16.80 20.46 6.08
C PRO A 388 15.72 21.44 5.60
N GLU A 389 15.96 22.74 5.66
CA GLU A 389 15.03 23.76 5.14
C GLU A 389 15.02 23.90 3.61
N LEU A 390 15.91 23.20 2.90
CA LEU A 390 15.99 23.22 1.44
C LEU A 390 15.29 21.99 0.85
N GLU A 391 14.78 22.16 -0.37
CA GLU A 391 14.32 21.04 -1.22
C GLU A 391 15.45 20.01 -1.38
N PRO A 392 15.14 18.70 -1.35
CA PRO A 392 13.80 18.10 -1.26
C PRO A 392 13.25 17.89 0.17
N ILE A 393 13.96 18.31 1.22
CA ILE A 393 13.61 18.00 2.62
C ILE A 393 12.49 18.90 3.14
N ASN A 394 12.56 20.21 2.87
CA ASN A 394 11.50 21.20 3.15
C ASN A 394 11.02 21.36 4.60
N MET A 395 11.92 21.22 5.58
CA MET A 395 11.61 21.61 6.96
C MET A 395 11.44 23.13 7.11
N GLU A 396 10.68 23.58 8.10
CA GLU A 396 10.49 25.01 8.37
C GLU A 396 11.75 25.64 8.96
N LEU A 397 12.45 24.90 9.83
CA LEU A 397 13.61 25.36 10.56
C LEU A 397 14.80 24.42 10.35
N ARG A 398 15.98 25.03 10.24
CA ARG A 398 17.25 24.34 10.03
C ARG A 398 17.63 23.35 11.16
N ASP A 399 17.13 23.55 12.37
CA ASP A 399 17.37 22.66 13.51
C ASP A 399 16.36 21.51 13.64
N GLN A 400 15.33 21.43 12.78
CA GLN A 400 14.36 20.33 12.85
C GLN A 400 15.01 18.98 12.47
N ALA A 401 14.70 17.94 13.25
CA ALA A 401 15.02 16.57 12.92
C ALA A 401 13.93 15.99 12.00
N TYR A 402 14.32 15.02 11.17
CA TYR A 402 13.47 14.38 10.18
C TYR A 402 13.94 12.93 9.96
N TYR A 403 13.17 12.14 9.23
CA TYR A 403 13.68 10.91 8.65
C TYR A 403 13.45 10.88 7.14
N ILE A 404 14.30 10.16 6.43
CA ILE A 404 14.09 9.80 5.03
C ILE A 404 13.30 8.50 5.05
N SER A 405 12.10 8.48 4.46
CA SER A 405 11.33 7.26 4.21
C SER A 405 11.60 6.76 2.80
N TYR A 406 11.96 5.49 2.69
CA TYR A 406 12.00 4.76 1.43
C TYR A 406 11.11 3.54 1.55
N ARG A 407 10.00 3.56 0.81
CA ARG A 407 9.11 2.40 0.71
C ARG A 407 9.45 1.61 -0.54
N TYR A 408 9.54 0.29 -0.43
CA TYR A 408 10.03 -0.57 -1.51
C TYR A 408 9.58 -2.01 -1.33
N THR A 409 9.52 -2.74 -2.45
CA THR A 409 9.41 -4.20 -2.45
C THR A 409 10.80 -4.82 -2.48
N ALA A 410 11.05 -5.81 -1.63
CA ALA A 410 12.30 -6.57 -1.63
C ALA A 410 12.40 -7.45 -2.90
N GLY A 411 13.54 -7.36 -3.57
CA GLY A 411 13.86 -8.18 -4.73
C GLY A 411 14.17 -9.64 -4.38
N GLU A 412 14.35 -10.46 -5.42
CA GLU A 412 14.80 -11.87 -5.31
C GLU A 412 16.21 -12.03 -4.71
N ASP A 413 16.96 -10.94 -4.60
CA ASP A 413 18.25 -10.87 -3.94
C ASP A 413 18.15 -10.81 -2.41
N GLU A 414 16.94 -10.68 -1.85
CA GLU A 414 16.67 -10.67 -0.40
C GLU A 414 17.40 -9.54 0.34
N GLU A 415 17.79 -8.48 -0.39
CA GLU A 415 18.63 -7.39 0.09
C GLU A 415 18.06 -6.02 -0.27
N LEU A 416 18.27 -5.05 0.63
CA LEU A 416 18.22 -3.62 0.31
C LEU A 416 19.61 -3.02 0.49
N ILE A 417 20.14 -2.42 -0.57
CA ILE A 417 21.40 -1.69 -0.55
C ILE A 417 21.12 -0.19 -0.53
N VAL A 418 21.65 0.50 0.48
CA VAL A 418 21.53 1.94 0.66
C VAL A 418 22.91 2.57 0.63
N LYS A 419 23.22 3.29 -0.44
CA LYS A 419 24.55 3.86 -0.66
C LYS A 419 24.51 5.37 -0.65
N PHE A 420 25.29 5.97 0.25
CA PHE A 420 25.53 7.40 0.31
C PHE A 420 26.84 7.75 -0.35
N THR A 421 26.82 8.72 -1.25
CA THR A 421 28.01 9.31 -1.89
C THR A 421 28.03 10.81 -1.62
N VAL A 422 29.17 11.29 -1.13
CA VAL A 422 29.39 12.73 -0.90
C VAL A 422 29.37 13.46 -2.24
N ALA A 423 28.44 14.39 -2.39
CA ALA A 423 28.29 15.24 -3.57
C ALA A 423 28.97 16.61 -3.33
N ASP A 424 29.27 17.31 -4.42
CA ASP A 424 29.78 18.68 -4.39
C ASP A 424 28.62 19.65 -4.64
N ASP A 425 28.36 20.54 -3.70
CA ASP A 425 27.34 21.58 -3.87
C ASP A 425 27.91 22.91 -4.39
N GLU A 426 29.24 23.10 -4.41
CA GLU A 426 29.97 24.33 -4.77
C GLU A 426 29.45 25.64 -4.11
N ILE A 427 28.57 25.58 -3.10
CA ILE A 427 27.83 26.72 -2.56
C ILE A 427 28.24 27.05 -1.12
N GLN A 428 28.34 26.07 -0.21
CA GLN A 428 28.62 26.37 1.21
C GLN A 428 29.39 25.30 1.99
N GLY A 429 30.61 25.66 2.38
CA GLY A 429 31.44 24.88 3.31
C GLY A 429 32.28 23.80 2.65
N ASP A 430 33.13 23.14 3.44
CA ASP A 430 33.80 21.92 2.98
C ASP A 430 32.78 20.76 2.96
N PRO A 431 32.89 19.81 2.02
CA PRO A 431 32.01 18.64 1.97
C PRO A 431 32.20 17.76 3.23
N GLY A 432 31.24 16.88 3.47
CA GLY A 432 31.24 16.00 4.64
C GLY A 432 30.59 14.64 4.35
N SER A 433 30.99 13.63 5.13
CA SER A 433 30.39 12.29 5.08
C SER A 433 28.95 12.29 5.64
N PHE A 434 28.10 11.39 5.15
CA PHE A 434 26.80 11.13 5.79
C PHE A 434 26.95 10.64 7.24
N HIS A 435 26.03 11.04 8.12
CA HIS A 435 25.94 10.54 9.50
C HIS A 435 24.73 9.64 9.67
N LEU A 436 24.94 8.36 10.02
CA LEU A 436 23.85 7.45 10.35
C LEU A 436 23.57 7.51 11.85
N TYR A 437 22.51 8.23 12.24
CA TYR A 437 22.02 8.29 13.63
C TYR A 437 21.26 7.02 14.02
N GLY A 438 20.39 6.57 13.14
CA GLY A 438 19.73 5.27 13.25
C GLY A 438 18.81 5.00 12.08
N LEU A 439 18.31 3.77 12.00
CA LEU A 439 17.35 3.36 10.99
C LEU A 439 16.37 2.31 11.52
N THR A 440 15.22 2.22 10.87
CA THR A 440 14.29 1.08 11.01
C THR A 440 13.92 0.57 9.63
N ASN A 441 13.81 -0.74 9.46
CA ASN A 441 13.19 -1.35 8.29
C ASN A 441 11.96 -2.13 8.75
N GLN A 442 10.81 -1.45 8.65
CA GLN A 442 9.52 -1.96 9.06
C GLN A 442 8.97 -2.85 7.95
N VAL A 443 8.45 -4.02 8.31
CA VAL A 443 7.55 -4.79 7.46
C VAL A 443 6.33 -3.90 7.21
N SER A 444 6.16 -3.47 5.96
CA SER A 444 4.98 -2.72 5.57
C SER A 444 4.10 -3.67 4.77
N SER A 445 2.84 -3.82 5.15
CA SER A 445 1.86 -4.45 4.26
C SER A 445 1.66 -3.51 3.04
N PRO A 446 1.42 -4.02 1.82
CA PRO A 446 0.09 -4.25 1.34
C PRO A 446 -0.39 -5.55 1.98
N PRO A 447 -1.63 -5.64 2.46
CA PRO A 447 -2.11 -6.89 3.00
C PRO A 447 -1.97 -7.93 1.88
N SER A 448 -1.13 -8.95 2.13
CA SER A 448 -1.38 -10.25 1.51
C SER A 448 -2.56 -10.77 2.28
N ASP A 449 -3.67 -10.95 1.58
CA ASP A 449 -4.93 -11.53 2.04
C ASP A 449 -5.21 -12.62 1.01
N LEU A 450 -4.54 -13.77 1.18
CA LEU A 450 -4.47 -14.83 0.18
C LEU A 450 -5.82 -15.54 0.03
N ASP A 451 -6.62 -15.57 1.09
CA ASP A 451 -7.96 -16.15 1.09
C ASP A 451 -9.08 -15.11 0.89
N ALA A 452 -8.72 -13.83 0.78
CA ALA A 452 -9.53 -12.69 0.36
C ALA A 452 -10.71 -12.39 1.30
N ASP A 453 -10.47 -12.49 2.60
CA ASP A 453 -11.49 -12.36 3.64
C ASP A 453 -11.47 -11.02 4.39
N GLY A 454 -10.51 -10.14 4.05
CA GLY A 454 -10.26 -8.84 4.65
C GLY A 454 -9.21 -8.83 5.76
N LEU A 455 -8.68 -9.99 6.16
CA LEU A 455 -7.64 -10.13 7.16
C LEU A 455 -6.27 -10.25 6.50
N PRO A 456 -5.18 -9.69 7.09
CA PRO A 456 -3.85 -9.93 6.56
C PRO A 456 -3.33 -11.32 6.94
N ASP A 457 -2.79 -12.06 5.96
CA ASP A 457 -2.23 -13.41 6.11
C ASP A 457 -1.31 -13.54 7.34
N ARG A 458 -0.45 -12.54 7.54
CA ARG A 458 0.51 -12.53 8.64
C ARG A 458 -0.13 -12.36 10.02
N TRP A 459 -1.22 -11.59 10.10
CA TRP A 459 -1.94 -11.38 11.34
C TRP A 459 -2.59 -12.70 11.76
N GLU A 460 -3.21 -13.40 10.81
CA GLU A 460 -3.80 -14.72 11.03
C GLU A 460 -2.74 -15.78 11.38
N GLU A 461 -1.65 -15.88 10.61
CA GLU A 461 -0.55 -16.80 10.89
C GLU A 461 0.05 -16.57 12.29
N LYS A 462 0.10 -15.33 12.77
CA LYS A 462 0.62 -15.01 14.11
C LYS A 462 -0.31 -15.50 15.23
N LEU A 463 -1.62 -15.43 15.03
CA LEU A 463 -2.63 -15.74 16.04
C LEU A 463 -3.00 -17.23 16.06
N VAL A 464 -3.18 -17.82 14.86
CA VAL A 464 -3.74 -19.16 14.68
C VAL A 464 -2.87 -20.09 13.81
N ASP A 465 -1.71 -19.64 13.33
CA ASP A 465 -0.71 -20.43 12.57
C ASP A 465 -1.29 -21.03 11.26
N ASN A 466 -2.30 -20.38 10.68
CA ASN A 466 -2.91 -20.68 9.39
C ASN A 466 -3.83 -19.53 8.90
N LEU A 467 -4.33 -19.64 7.66
CA LEU A 467 -5.16 -18.66 6.95
C LEU A 467 -6.63 -19.10 6.78
N GLU A 468 -7.11 -20.07 7.57
CA GLU A 468 -8.50 -20.58 7.42
C GLU A 468 -9.30 -20.45 8.72
N ASP A 469 -8.64 -20.14 9.83
CA ASP A 469 -9.22 -20.20 11.17
C ASP A 469 -9.90 -18.89 11.56
N LEU A 470 -9.24 -17.74 11.36
CA LEU A 470 -9.89 -16.44 11.43
C LEU A 470 -10.52 -16.20 10.06
N ASN A 471 -11.79 -15.78 9.99
CA ASN A 471 -12.37 -15.43 8.71
C ASN A 471 -13.19 -14.14 8.72
N GLY A 472 -12.55 -13.04 8.35
CA GLY A 472 -12.93 -11.65 8.62
C GLY A 472 -14.42 -11.40 8.82
N ASN A 473 -15.23 -11.51 7.76
CA ASN A 473 -16.66 -11.18 7.75
C ASN A 473 -17.62 -12.40 7.65
N ALA A 474 -17.14 -13.63 7.86
CA ALA A 474 -18.00 -14.79 7.61
C ALA A 474 -19.13 -14.94 8.65
N SER A 475 -20.30 -15.38 8.20
CA SER A 475 -21.50 -15.52 9.03
C SER A 475 -21.63 -16.91 9.67
N GLY A 476 -20.88 -17.20 10.74
CA GLY A 476 -21.07 -18.36 11.60
C GLY A 476 -21.52 -17.98 13.02
N PRO A 477 -22.47 -18.68 13.68
CA PRO A 477 -22.79 -18.39 15.07
C PRO A 477 -21.79 -19.08 16.03
N GLY A 478 -20.89 -18.28 16.63
CA GLY A 478 -20.08 -18.64 17.79
C GLY A 478 -18.70 -19.23 17.48
N PRO A 479 -17.92 -19.60 18.52
CA PRO A 479 -16.47 -19.69 18.44
C PRO A 479 -15.94 -20.83 17.60
N GLY A 480 -14.80 -20.57 16.97
CA GLY A 480 -13.91 -21.54 16.35
C GLY A 480 -13.57 -21.23 14.90
N SER A 481 -12.65 -22.02 14.36
CA SER A 481 -12.20 -21.95 12.96
C SER A 481 -13.33 -21.72 11.95
N GLY A 482 -13.23 -20.64 11.19
CA GLY A 482 -14.08 -20.30 10.05
C GLY A 482 -15.46 -19.74 10.41
N THR A 483 -15.66 -19.22 11.63
CA THR A 483 -16.94 -18.67 12.09
C THR A 483 -17.09 -17.17 11.91
N GLY A 484 -15.99 -16.44 11.86
CA GLY A 484 -15.88 -15.00 11.66
C GLY A 484 -16.02 -14.23 12.96
N ASP A 485 -15.99 -14.94 14.07
CA ASP A 485 -16.13 -14.55 15.47
C ASP A 485 -15.45 -15.71 16.23
N PHE A 486 -14.13 -15.76 16.14
CA PHE A 486 -13.35 -16.95 16.47
C PHE A 486 -13.43 -17.31 17.96
N ASP A 487 -13.55 -16.33 18.84
CA ASP A 487 -13.71 -16.53 20.29
C ASP A 487 -15.16 -16.48 20.79
N GLY A 488 -16.10 -16.06 19.94
CA GLY A 488 -17.53 -16.15 20.20
C GLY A 488 -18.08 -15.05 21.08
N ASP A 489 -17.39 -13.90 21.18
CA ASP A 489 -17.76 -12.78 22.01
C ASP A 489 -18.81 -11.85 21.34
N GLY A 490 -18.91 -11.94 20.01
CA GLY A 490 -19.87 -11.22 19.19
C GLY A 490 -19.30 -10.04 18.38
N LEU A 491 -18.00 -9.77 18.47
CA LEU A 491 -17.23 -9.03 17.47
C LEU A 491 -16.80 -9.99 16.35
N THR A 492 -16.62 -9.46 15.14
CA THR A 492 -16.03 -10.27 14.07
C THR A 492 -14.51 -10.23 14.11
N ASP A 493 -13.85 -11.25 13.58
CA ASP A 493 -12.38 -11.25 13.47
C ASP A 493 -11.88 -9.98 12.76
N LEU A 494 -12.64 -9.47 11.78
CA LEU A 494 -12.36 -8.20 11.11
C LEU A 494 -12.63 -6.97 12.00
N ASP A 495 -13.72 -6.91 12.76
CA ASP A 495 -13.99 -5.80 13.70
C ASP A 495 -12.87 -5.73 14.76
N GLU A 496 -12.39 -6.89 15.22
CA GLU A 496 -11.28 -6.99 16.15
C GLU A 496 -9.96 -6.53 15.54
N TYR A 497 -9.72 -6.88 14.28
CA TYR A 497 -8.57 -6.41 13.53
C TYR A 497 -8.63 -4.90 13.21
N GLU A 498 -9.76 -4.37 12.75
CA GLU A 498 -9.88 -3.02 12.18
C GLU A 498 -10.28 -1.96 13.21
N GLU A 499 -11.26 -2.27 14.07
CA GLU A 499 -11.96 -1.28 14.89
C GLU A 499 -11.47 -1.29 16.35
N THR A 500 -11.55 -2.43 17.05
CA THR A 500 -11.25 -2.50 18.50
C THR A 500 -9.76 -2.76 18.78
N LYS A 501 -9.05 -3.39 17.82
CA LYS A 501 -7.65 -3.85 17.96
C LYS A 501 -7.49 -4.87 19.09
N THR A 502 -8.47 -5.74 19.27
CA THR A 502 -8.50 -6.80 20.29
C THR A 502 -7.91 -8.12 19.77
N ASP A 503 -7.75 -9.11 20.64
CA ASP A 503 -7.22 -10.43 20.28
C ASP A 503 -8.38 -11.38 19.96
N PRO A 504 -8.63 -11.74 18.69
CA PRO A 504 -9.80 -12.53 18.27
C PRO A 504 -9.78 -13.98 18.78
N THR A 505 -8.72 -14.36 19.49
CA THR A 505 -8.62 -15.65 20.17
C THR A 505 -9.08 -15.59 21.63
N LYS A 506 -9.55 -14.41 22.10
CA LYS A 506 -9.92 -14.12 23.48
C LYS A 506 -11.11 -13.18 23.58
N ALA A 507 -12.24 -13.73 24.00
CA ALA A 507 -13.48 -12.98 24.24
C ALA A 507 -13.39 -11.87 25.33
N ASP A 508 -12.23 -11.69 25.94
CA ASP A 508 -11.90 -10.76 27.03
C ASP A 508 -10.38 -10.55 26.91
N THR A 509 -9.98 -9.54 26.14
CA THR A 509 -8.59 -9.34 25.72
C THR A 509 -7.67 -8.99 26.88
N ASP A 510 -8.13 -8.16 27.81
CA ASP A 510 -7.35 -7.68 28.95
C ASP A 510 -7.55 -8.50 30.24
N GLY A 511 -8.57 -9.36 30.28
CA GLY A 511 -8.80 -10.35 31.32
C GLY A 511 -9.47 -9.78 32.57
N ASP A 512 -10.24 -8.72 32.44
CA ASP A 512 -10.89 -8.02 33.55
C ASP A 512 -12.28 -8.60 33.92
N GLY A 513 -12.84 -9.45 33.05
CA GLY A 513 -14.11 -10.12 33.21
C GLY A 513 -15.28 -9.51 32.42
N LEU A 514 -15.07 -8.43 31.68
CA LEU A 514 -15.92 -7.96 30.59
C LEU A 514 -15.52 -8.66 29.28
N SER A 515 -16.33 -8.50 28.25
CA SER A 515 -16.00 -9.03 26.92
C SER A 515 -15.80 -7.86 25.98
N ASP A 516 -14.89 -8.01 25.03
CA ASP A 516 -14.49 -6.93 24.12
C ASP A 516 -15.71 -6.30 23.44
N ALA A 517 -16.70 -7.12 23.05
CA ALA A 517 -17.98 -6.69 22.48
C ALA A 517 -18.81 -5.71 23.33
N VAL A 518 -18.64 -5.67 24.66
CA VAL A 518 -19.38 -4.74 25.54
C VAL A 518 -18.60 -3.47 25.86
N GLU A 519 -17.30 -3.45 25.56
CA GLU A 519 -16.34 -2.42 25.91
C GLU A 519 -16.09 -1.48 24.73
N THR A 520 -16.92 -0.43 24.65
CA THR A 520 -17.01 0.39 23.44
C THR A 520 -15.95 1.49 23.33
N ASN A 521 -15.05 1.61 24.31
CA ASN A 521 -14.03 2.66 24.41
C ASN A 521 -14.56 4.09 24.20
N THR A 522 -15.82 4.34 24.58
CA THR A 522 -16.46 5.66 24.45
C THR A 522 -16.20 6.56 25.66
N GLY A 523 -15.61 6.03 26.73
CA GLY A 523 -15.41 6.70 28.01
C GLY A 523 -16.72 7.07 28.72
N THR A 524 -17.85 6.45 28.33
CA THR A 524 -19.16 6.74 28.89
C THR A 524 -19.95 5.47 29.10
N TYR A 525 -20.26 5.16 30.36
CA TYR A 525 -21.15 4.05 30.68
C TYR A 525 -22.58 4.30 30.18
N VAL A 526 -23.06 3.43 29.29
CA VAL A 526 -24.44 3.44 28.80
C VAL A 526 -25.25 2.31 29.45
N SER A 527 -24.68 1.11 29.51
CA SER A 527 -25.30 -0.10 30.09
C SER A 527 -24.29 -1.23 30.26
N ALA A 528 -24.69 -2.35 30.87
CA ALA A 528 -23.83 -3.53 30.98
C ALA A 528 -23.44 -4.21 29.65
N THR A 529 -24.04 -3.79 28.52
CA THR A 529 -23.66 -4.24 27.17
C THR A 529 -23.03 -3.10 26.34
N ASN A 530 -22.67 -2.01 27.01
CA ASN A 530 -21.98 -0.85 26.46
C ASN A 530 -21.43 -0.04 27.64
N THR A 531 -20.32 -0.53 28.19
CA THR A 531 -19.69 -0.05 29.42
C THR A 531 -18.89 1.23 29.18
N GLY A 532 -18.47 1.47 27.94
CA GLY A 532 -17.64 2.61 27.56
C GLY A 532 -16.16 2.46 27.90
N THR A 533 -15.77 1.35 28.52
CA THR A 533 -14.40 1.02 28.95
C THR A 533 -13.52 0.63 27.77
N ASP A 534 -12.21 0.65 27.94
CA ASP A 534 -11.23 0.28 26.92
C ASP A 534 -10.95 -1.23 26.99
N PRO A 535 -11.29 -2.03 25.95
CA PRO A 535 -11.16 -3.50 25.97
C PRO A 535 -9.72 -4.04 26.10
N LYS A 536 -8.72 -3.15 26.13
CA LYS A 536 -7.31 -3.49 26.27
C LYS A 536 -6.71 -3.01 27.59
N ASN A 537 -7.53 -2.47 28.47
CA ASN A 537 -7.10 -1.93 29.74
C ASN A 537 -8.06 -2.28 30.86
N ALA A 538 -7.69 -3.30 31.63
CA ALA A 538 -8.49 -3.89 32.70
C ALA A 538 -8.89 -2.94 33.85
N ASP A 539 -8.46 -1.68 33.85
CA ASP A 539 -8.75 -0.61 34.82
C ASP A 539 -8.73 0.72 34.04
N THR A 540 -9.84 1.03 33.36
CA THR A 540 -9.96 2.14 32.39
C THR A 540 -9.67 3.49 33.03
N ASP A 541 -10.15 3.72 34.25
CA ASP A 541 -9.97 4.99 34.94
C ASP A 541 -8.76 5.07 35.87
N SER A 542 -8.03 3.95 35.99
CA SER A 542 -6.76 3.80 36.71
C SER A 542 -6.85 4.08 38.21
N ASP A 543 -7.96 3.70 38.85
CA ASP A 543 -8.17 3.87 40.29
C ASP A 543 -7.79 2.64 41.13
N GLY A 544 -7.52 1.51 40.47
CA GLY A 544 -7.10 0.24 41.07
C GLY A 544 -8.22 -0.78 41.24
N LEU A 545 -9.43 -0.50 40.75
CA LEU A 545 -10.51 -1.46 40.53
C LEU A 545 -10.49 -1.91 39.07
N ALA A 546 -10.95 -3.13 38.80
CA ALA A 546 -11.07 -3.62 37.43
C ALA A 546 -12.44 -3.25 36.87
N ASP A 547 -12.55 -2.92 35.58
CA ASP A 547 -13.81 -2.41 35.04
C ASP A 547 -14.95 -3.43 35.19
N GLY A 548 -14.64 -4.72 35.06
CA GLY A 548 -15.58 -5.83 35.27
C GLY A 548 -16.19 -5.95 36.67
N VAL A 549 -15.60 -5.32 37.70
CA VAL A 549 -16.22 -5.27 39.05
C VAL A 549 -17.09 -4.02 39.27
N GLU A 550 -17.06 -3.06 38.35
CA GLU A 550 -17.71 -1.76 38.48
C GLU A 550 -19.02 -1.67 37.68
N THR A 551 -20.15 -1.89 38.35
CA THR A 551 -21.44 -2.10 37.65
C THR A 551 -22.27 -0.84 37.41
N ASN A 552 -21.78 0.33 37.80
CA ASN A 552 -22.45 1.63 37.76
C ASN A 552 -23.89 1.62 38.33
N THR A 553 -24.13 0.79 39.35
CA THR A 553 -25.45 0.68 40.01
C THR A 553 -25.64 1.70 41.13
N GLY A 554 -24.55 2.28 41.64
CA GLY A 554 -24.51 3.15 42.81
C GLY A 554 -24.69 2.43 44.15
N GLU A 555 -24.73 1.10 44.17
CA GLU A 555 -24.85 0.29 45.39
C GLU A 555 -23.69 -0.71 45.51
N LEU A 556 -22.83 -0.52 46.50
CA LEU A 556 -21.79 -1.50 46.86
C LEU A 556 -22.42 -2.81 47.35
N VAL A 557 -22.16 -3.90 46.63
CA VAL A 557 -22.59 -5.25 47.01
C VAL A 557 -21.45 -5.98 47.73
N ASP A 558 -20.31 -6.15 47.08
CA ASP A 558 -19.09 -6.78 47.59
C ASP A 558 -17.86 -6.42 46.71
N GLU A 559 -16.76 -7.18 46.81
CA GLU A 559 -15.51 -6.91 46.08
C GLU A 559 -15.54 -7.30 44.59
N GLU A 560 -16.54 -8.08 44.16
CA GLU A 560 -16.77 -8.44 42.76
C GLU A 560 -17.88 -7.59 42.13
N ASN A 561 -18.48 -6.67 42.90
CA ASN A 561 -19.48 -5.72 42.44
C ASN A 561 -19.49 -4.48 43.35
N THR A 562 -18.66 -3.50 42.99
CA THR A 562 -18.44 -2.27 43.75
C THR A 562 -19.57 -1.27 43.55
N GLY A 563 -20.29 -1.37 42.43
CA GLY A 563 -21.39 -0.49 42.05
C GLY A 563 -20.95 0.90 41.60
N THR A 564 -19.64 1.13 41.42
CA THR A 564 -19.02 2.37 40.96
C THR A 564 -18.98 2.44 39.43
N ASP A 565 -18.60 3.59 38.86
CA ASP A 565 -18.62 3.81 37.41
C ASP A 565 -17.20 3.57 36.87
N PRO A 566 -16.99 2.55 36.01
CA PRO A 566 -15.64 2.15 35.56
C PRO A 566 -14.91 3.21 34.73
N ASN A 567 -15.59 4.29 34.35
CA ASN A 567 -15.01 5.37 33.56
C ASN A 567 -14.67 6.60 34.43
N ASN A 568 -14.78 6.51 35.75
CA ASN A 568 -14.56 7.65 36.63
C ASN A 568 -14.06 7.28 38.03
N ALA A 569 -12.76 7.54 38.21
CA ALA A 569 -12.01 7.20 39.41
C ALA A 569 -12.72 7.54 40.73
N ASP A 570 -12.75 6.56 41.62
CA ASP A 570 -13.33 6.63 42.94
C ASP A 570 -12.51 7.47 43.93
N THR A 571 -13.18 7.95 45.00
CA THR A 571 -12.56 8.81 46.04
C THR A 571 -12.76 8.33 47.46
#